data_AF-A0A0C1D6Z1-F1
#
_entry.id   AF-A0A0C1D6Z1-F1
#
_cell.length_a   1.000
_cell.length_b   1.000
_cell.length_c   1.000
_cell.angle_alpha   90.00
_cell.angle_beta   90.00
_cell.angle_gamma   90.00
#
_symmetry.space_group_name_H-M   'P 1'
#
loop_
_entity.id
_entity.type
_entity.pdbx_description
1 polymer ?
#
loop_
_entity_poly.entity_id
_entity_poly.type
_entity_poly.pdbx_seq_one_letter_code
_entity_poly.pdbx_strand_id
1 'polypeptide(L)' 'MEITIDIGYEQLLAAIRKLPAAKIEQLKSVLNDEFIEQKAANDLSDFQDFLLKAPIMSKEQYEKHKSDRKNFNSWRME' A
#
# COMPACT_ATOMS: atom_id res chain seq x y z
N MET A 1 -24.03 -4.48 10.77
CA MET A 1 -23.51 -3.13 11.06
C MET A 1 -22.01 -3.27 11.26
N GLU A 2 -21.23 -3.06 10.21
CA GLU A 2 -19.77 -3.00 10.34
C GLU A 2 -19.41 -1.60 10.80
N ILE A 3 -18.89 -1.50 12.01
CA ILE A 3 -18.40 -0.24 12.55
C ILE A 3 -16.98 -0.09 12.02
N THR A 4 -16.81 0.62 10.90
CA THR A 4 -15.50 1.08 10.45
C THR A 4 -15.01 2.14 11.43
N ILE A 5 -14.30 1.71 12.46
CA ILE A 5 -13.64 2.62 13.38
C ILE A 5 -12.33 3.06 12.73
N ASP A 6 -12.30 4.30 12.24
CA ASP A 6 -11.08 4.94 11.74
C ASP A 6 -10.22 5.36 12.93
N ILE A 7 -9.50 4.39 13.51
CA ILE A 7 -8.53 4.63 14.59
C ILE A 7 -7.17 4.90 13.95
N GLY A 8 -6.65 6.11 14.16
CA GLY A 8 -5.27 6.43 13.81
C GLY A 8 -4.26 5.64 14.66
N TYR A 9 -3.08 5.35 14.10
CA TYR A 9 -2.03 4.57 14.77
C TYR A 9 -1.69 5.08 16.18
N GLU A 10 -1.60 6.40 16.35
CA GLU A 10 -1.32 7.03 17.65
C GLU A 10 -2.39 6.74 18.71
N GLN A 11 -3.66 6.69 18.30
CA GLN A 11 -4.77 6.38 19.19
C GLN A 11 -4.75 4.90 19.59
N LEU A 12 -4.40 4.01 18.65
CA LEU A 12 -4.22 2.58 18.92
C LEU A 12 -3.06 2.36 19.90
N LEU A 13 -1.93 3.03 19.69
CA LEU A 13 -0.76 2.95 20.56
C LEU A 13 -1.08 3.45 21.97
N ALA A 14 -1.80 4.56 22.09
CA ALA A 14 -2.25 5.09 23.36
C ALA A 14 -3.22 4.12 24.08
N ALA A 15 -4.06 3.40 23.34
CA ALA A 15 -4.95 2.39 23.90
C ALA A 15 -4.17 1.16 24.41
N ILE A 16 -3.22 0.66 23.63
CA ILE A 16 -2.38 -0.49 24.01
C ILE A 16 -1.56 -0.17 25.26
N ARG A 17 -1.01 1.05 25.36
CA ARG A 17 -0.25 1.50 26.55
C ARG A 17 -1.07 1.57 27.83
N LYS A 18 -2.40 1.68 27.73
CA LYS A 18 -3.32 1.67 28.88
C LYS A 18 -3.73 0.27 29.31
N LEU A 19 -3.38 -0.78 28.56
CA LEU A 19 -3.73 -2.15 28.91
C LEU A 19 -2.90 -2.64 30.12
N PRO A 20 -3.44 -3.57 30.94
CA PRO A 20 -2.67 -4.26 31.97
C PRO A 20 -1.50 -5.04 31.37
N ALA A 21 -0.38 -5.14 32.11
CA ALA A 21 0.84 -5.83 31.65
C ALA A 21 0.58 -7.25 31.13
N ALA A 22 -0.26 -8.04 31.83
CA ALA A 22 -0.63 -9.39 31.41
C ALA A 22 -1.36 -9.43 30.05
N LYS A 23 -2.15 -8.39 29.73
CA LYS A 23 -2.83 -8.29 28.44
C LYS A 23 -1.89 -7.84 27.32
N ILE A 24 -0.88 -7.05 27.64
CA ILE A 24 0.19 -6.68 26.70
C ILE A 24 1.03 -7.91 26.34
N GLU A 25 1.35 -8.77 27.31
CA GLU A 25 2.06 -10.03 27.04
C GLU A 25 1.23 -10.99 26.18
N GLN A 26 -0.07 -11.13 26.48
CA GLN A 26 -0.99 -11.90 25.63
C GLN A 26 -1.02 -11.35 24.19
N LEU A 27 -1.07 -10.03 24.04
CA LEU A 27 -1.09 -9.38 22.73
C LEU A 27 0.21 -9.66 21.95
N LYS A 28 1.37 -9.60 22.60
CA LYS A 28 2.66 -9.95 21.98
C LYS A 28 2.74 -11.40 21.54
N SER A 29 2.16 -12.32 22.32
CA SER A 29 2.12 -13.74 21.96
C SER A 29 1.24 -14.01 20.73
N VAL A 30 0.20 -13.22 20.52
CA VAL A 30 -0.70 -13.34 19.36
C VAL A 30 -0.11 -12.68 18.12
N LEU A 31 0.52 -11.52 18.28
CA LEU A 31 1.19 -10.78 17.20
C LEU A 31 2.63 -11.28 16.97
N ASN A 32 2.89 -12.57 17.14
CA ASN A 32 4.23 -13.13 17.01
C ASN A 32 4.87 -12.78 15.64
N ASP A 33 6.20 -12.89 15.57
CA ASP A 33 6.95 -12.48 14.38
C ASP A 33 6.47 -13.22 13.11
N GLU A 34 6.09 -14.49 13.23
CA GLU A 34 5.54 -15.29 12.14
C GLU A 34 4.21 -14.72 11.59
N PHE A 35 3.29 -14.29 12.46
CA PHE A 35 2.04 -13.65 12.03
C PHE A 35 2.29 -12.30 11.35
N ILE A 36 3.27 -11.53 11.84
CA ILE A 36 3.65 -10.25 11.25
C ILE A 36 4.24 -10.47 9.84
N GLU A 37 5.15 -11.44 9.70
CA GLU A 37 5.79 -11.78 8.42
C GLU A 37 4.78 -12.29 7.39
N GLN A 38 3.86 -13.18 7.79
CA GLN A 38 2.79 -13.68 6.91
C GLN A 38 1.88 -12.54 6.44
N LYS A 39 1.53 -11.61 7.33
CA LYS A 39 0.68 -10.48 6.97
C LYS A 39 1.39 -9.51 6.03
N ALA A 40 2.66 -9.22 6.28
CA ALA A 40 3.48 -8.38 5.41
C ALA A 40 3.66 -8.98 4.01
N ALA A 41 3.80 -10.30 3.92
CA ALA A 41 3.88 -11.00 2.63
C ALA A 41 2.57 -10.86 1.81
N ASN A 42 1.42 -10.94 2.46
CA ASN A 42 0.11 -10.75 1.82
C ASN A 42 -0.09 -9.31 1.34
N ASP A 43 0.26 -8.30 2.15
CA ASP A 43 0.15 -6.88 1.75
C ASP A 43 1.01 -6.56 0.52
N LEU A 44 2.19 -7.18 0.41
CA LEU A 44 3.09 -7.05 -0.73
C LEU A 44 2.49 -7.70 -1.99
N SER A 45 1.84 -8.85 -1.85
CA SER A 45 1.09 -9.51 -2.92
C SER A 45 -0.06 -8.63 -3.42
N ASP A 46 -0.83 -8.04 -2.52
CA ASP A 46 -1.97 -7.17 -2.88
C ASP A 46 -1.50 -5.91 -3.61
N PHE A 47 -0.36 -5.34 -3.20
CA PHE A 47 0.24 -4.21 -3.91
C PHE A 47 0.77 -4.60 -5.29
N GLN A 48 1.40 -5.77 -5.44
CA GLN A 48 1.81 -6.29 -6.75
C GLN A 48 0.60 -6.49 -7.66
N ASP A 49 -0.48 -7.06 -7.14
CA ASP A 49 -1.74 -7.25 -7.84
C ASP A 49 -2.36 -5.93 -8.31
N PHE A 50 -2.31 -4.90 -7.46
CA PHE A 50 -2.74 -3.55 -7.83
C PHE A 50 -1.92 -2.99 -8.99
N LEU A 51 -0.60 -3.12 -8.95
CA LEU A 51 0.29 -2.65 -10.03
C LEU A 51 0.03 -3.39 -11.35
N LEU A 52 -0.23 -4.70 -11.29
CA LEU A 52 -0.53 -5.51 -12.47
C LEU A 52 -1.90 -5.19 -13.08
N LYS A 53 -2.87 -4.78 -12.26
CA LYS A 53 -4.21 -4.36 -12.69
C LYS A 53 -4.28 -2.86 -13.01
N ALA A 54 -3.22 -2.12 -12.78
CA ALA A 54 -3.18 -0.70 -13.05
C ALA A 54 -3.44 -0.44 -14.56
N PRO A 55 -4.13 0.66 -14.91
CA PRO A 55 -4.43 0.97 -16.29
C PRO A 55 -3.13 1.14 -17.08
N ILE A 56 -2.93 0.26 -18.05
CA ILE A 56 -1.84 0.36 -19.02
C ILE A 56 -2.30 1.12 -20.25
N MET A 57 -1.34 1.79 -20.90
CA MET A 57 -1.57 2.55 -22.11
C MET A 57 -2.01 1.61 -23.25
N SER A 58 -3.10 1.94 -23.95
CA SER A 58 -3.49 1.20 -25.15
C SER A 58 -2.46 1.41 -26.27
N LYS A 59 -2.45 0.52 -27.28
CA LYS A 59 -1.53 0.65 -28.41
C LYS A 59 -1.67 2.00 -29.13
N GLU A 60 -2.89 2.50 -29.26
CA GLU A 60 -3.17 3.81 -29.88
C GLU A 60 -2.63 4.96 -29.03
N GLN A 61 -2.85 4.91 -27.72
CA GLN A 61 -2.31 5.90 -26.78
C GLN A 61 -0.78 5.88 -26.77
N TYR A 62 -0.17 4.70 -26.91
CA TYR A 62 1.28 4.53 -26.99
C TYR A 62 1.86 5.18 -28.24
N GLU A 63 1.29 4.92 -29.42
CA GLU A 63 1.76 5.53 -30.66
C GLU A 63 1.59 7.05 -30.64
N LYS A 64 0.49 7.55 -30.06
CA LYS A 64 0.29 8.99 -29.84
C LYS A 64 1.37 9.57 -28.93
N HIS A 65 1.60 8.98 -27.76
CA HIS A 65 2.65 9.43 -26.84
C HIS A 65 4.04 9.43 -27.48
N LYS A 66 4.35 8.43 -28.32
CA LYS A 66 5.62 8.34 -29.06
C LYS A 66 5.77 9.47 -30.08
N SER A 67 4.70 9.79 -30.81
CA SER A 67 4.67 10.93 -31.73
C SER A 67 4.85 12.25 -30.99
N ASP A 68 4.12 12.44 -29.89
CA ASP A 68 4.18 13.65 -29.06
C ASP A 68 5.59 13.85 -28.48
N ARG A 69 6.22 12.78 -27.96
CA ARG A 69 7.63 12.79 -27.50
C ARG A 69 8.60 13.26 -28.58
N LYS A 70 8.43 12.80 -29.81
CA LYS A 70 9.29 13.19 -30.94
C LYS A 70 9.12 14.68 -31.25
N ASN A 71 7.88 15.17 -31.25
CA ASN A 71 7.55 16.57 -31.51
C ASN A 71 8.07 17.51 -30.39
N PHE A 72 7.99 17.09 -29.13
CA PHE A 72 8.57 17.86 -28.02
C PHE A 72 10.10 17.95 -28.09
N ASN A 73 10.77 16.90 -28.56
CA ASN A 73 12.21 16.94 -28.74
C ASN A 73 12.61 17.90 -29.87
N SER A 74 11.83 18.00 -30.95
CA SER A 74 12.08 19.03 -31.98
C SER A 74 11.86 20.45 -31.46
N TRP A 75 10.81 20.70 -30.67
CA TRP A 75 10.56 22.03 -30.09
C TRP A 75 11.62 22.51 -29.09
N ARG A 76 12.35 21.58 -28.45
CA ARG A 76 13.44 21.94 -27.53
C ARG A 76 14.77 22.21 -28.24
N MET A 77 14.85 21.92 -29.53
CA MET A 77 16.05 22.11 -30.37
C MET A 77 15.94 23.35 -31.28
N GLU A 78 14.78 24.03 -31.27
CA GLU A 78 14.60 25.40 -31.79
C GLU A 78 14.91 26.43 -30.70
#